data_AF-A0AAE5S4J2-F1
#
_entry.id   AF-A0AAE5S4J2-F1
#
_cell.length_a   1.000
_cell.length_b   1.000
_cell.length_c   1.000
_cell.angle_alpha   90.00
_cell.angle_beta   90.00
_cell.angle_gamma   90.00
#
_symmetry.space_group_name_H-M   'P 1'
#
loop_
_entity.id
_entity.type
_entity.pdbx_description
1 polymer ?
#
loop_
_entity_poly.entity_id
_entity_poly.type
_entity_poly.pdbx_seq_one_letter_code
_entity_poly.pdbx_strand_id
1 'polypeptide(L)'
;MELERAVEDWRHTSKQRQQAGGWARSARQFDDAVKKAYREDLPIYGFLVARKDSEKQLGAFERSEASFRQLDTELWHVETYEMESGQYLIRRGAAPINTTGMVDTIAGPPHENSQSRSGQADAENGASLVGAPTSVDQFIGTERPEQYIRSGLVFERLAEVRRYVLNRAKGHCELLSCQAPGFTTLKGYTYLETHHATPLSDGGADSPANVIGLCPNHHREAHYGSSREAIYKEIMLSIAASETGLCP
;
A
#
# COMPACT_ATOMS: atom_id res chain seq x y z
N MET A 1 -2.27 -7.01 -19.27
CA MET A 1 -2.54 -6.44 -20.60
C MET A 1 -3.58 -5.31 -20.61
N GLU A 2 -4.86 -5.53 -20.28
CA GLU A 2 -5.90 -4.50 -20.53
C GLU A 2 -5.70 -3.21 -19.73
N LEU A 3 -5.43 -3.31 -18.42
CA LEU A 3 -5.13 -2.14 -17.58
C LEU A 3 -3.86 -1.38 -18.04
N GLU A 4 -2.94 -2.04 -18.75
CA GLU A 4 -1.73 -1.41 -19.28
C GLU A 4 -2.04 -0.66 -20.59
N ARG A 5 -2.86 -1.24 -21.48
CA ARG A 5 -3.43 -0.52 -22.63
C ARG A 5 -4.24 0.71 -22.17
N ALA A 6 -4.94 0.62 -21.04
CA ALA A 6 -5.65 1.75 -20.42
C ALA A 6 -4.74 2.80 -19.75
N VAL A 7 -3.45 2.51 -19.52
CA VAL A 7 -2.43 3.53 -19.17
C VAL A 7 -1.96 4.27 -20.41
N GLU A 8 -1.91 3.61 -21.56
CA GLU A 8 -1.31 4.13 -22.80
C GLU A 8 -2.32 4.77 -23.76
N ASP A 9 -3.62 4.45 -23.68
CA ASP A 9 -4.62 5.08 -24.53
C ASP A 9 -4.74 6.60 -24.24
N TRP A 10 -4.49 7.40 -25.28
CA TRP A 10 -4.58 8.85 -25.25
C TRP A 10 -6.00 9.36 -24.96
N ARG A 11 -7.03 8.57 -25.29
CA ARG A 11 -8.46 8.91 -25.09
C ARG A 11 -8.88 8.99 -23.62
N HIS A 12 -8.22 8.24 -22.73
CA HIS A 12 -8.52 8.31 -21.31
C HIS A 12 -8.00 9.62 -20.70
N THR A 13 -8.68 10.15 -19.69
CA THR A 13 -8.15 11.30 -18.95
C THR A 13 -6.87 10.91 -18.21
N SER A 14 -5.98 11.88 -17.95
CA SER A 14 -4.74 11.59 -17.20
C SER A 14 -5.00 11.01 -15.80
N LYS A 15 -6.16 11.30 -15.18
CA LYS A 15 -6.63 10.68 -13.93
C LYS A 15 -6.96 9.19 -14.12
N GLN A 16 -7.68 8.84 -15.19
CA GLN A 16 -8.01 7.45 -15.53
C GLN A 16 -6.74 6.64 -15.87
N ARG A 17 -5.82 7.19 -16.67
CA ARG A 17 -4.49 6.58 -16.92
C ARG A 17 -3.71 6.34 -15.61
N GLN A 18 -3.69 7.32 -14.71
CA GLN A 18 -3.02 7.20 -13.41
C GLN A 18 -3.68 6.14 -12.52
N GLN A 19 -5.01 6.02 -12.53
CA GLN A 19 -5.75 4.99 -11.81
C GLN A 19 -5.48 3.59 -12.38
N ALA A 20 -5.56 3.41 -13.70
CA ALA A 20 -5.20 2.17 -14.38
C ALA A 20 -3.75 1.76 -14.09
N GLY A 21 -2.81 2.71 -14.09
CA GLY A 21 -1.40 2.44 -13.75
C GLY A 21 -1.19 2.07 -12.29
N GLY A 22 -2.02 2.58 -11.38
CA GLY A 22 -2.08 2.12 -9.99
C GLY A 22 -2.53 0.67 -9.90
N TRP A 23 -3.68 0.36 -10.51
CA TRP A 23 -4.25 -1.00 -10.49
C TRP A 23 -3.38 -2.02 -11.23
N ALA A 24 -2.76 -1.66 -12.36
CA ALA A 24 -1.83 -2.52 -13.08
C ALA A 24 -0.59 -2.86 -12.24
N ARG A 25 -0.07 -1.93 -11.42
CA ARG A 25 0.99 -2.24 -10.45
C ARG A 25 0.51 -3.18 -9.36
N SER A 26 -0.66 -2.93 -8.76
CA SER A 26 -1.21 -3.82 -7.72
C SER A 26 -1.54 -5.22 -8.26
N ALA A 27 -2.02 -5.33 -9.50
CA ALA A 27 -2.27 -6.59 -10.17
C ALA A 27 -0.98 -7.38 -10.41
N ARG A 28 0.10 -6.72 -10.89
CA ARG A 28 1.42 -7.37 -11.04
C ARG A 28 2.02 -7.77 -9.68
N GLN A 29 1.91 -6.94 -8.66
CA GLN A 29 2.36 -7.27 -7.29
C GLN A 29 1.61 -8.48 -6.72
N PHE A 30 0.32 -8.64 -7.01
CA PHE A 30 -0.45 -9.81 -6.61
C PHE A 30 -0.05 -11.05 -7.42
N ASP A 31 0.03 -10.91 -8.75
CA ASP A 31 0.47 -11.98 -9.66
C ASP A 31 1.85 -12.52 -9.30
N ASP A 32 2.85 -11.65 -9.11
CA ASP A 32 4.21 -12.04 -8.71
C ASP A 32 4.24 -12.73 -7.33
N ALA A 33 3.32 -12.38 -6.41
CA ALA A 33 3.19 -13.06 -5.13
C ALA A 33 2.60 -14.48 -5.27
N VAL A 34 1.57 -14.66 -6.09
CA VAL A 34 0.98 -15.99 -6.38
C VAL A 34 1.97 -16.87 -7.17
N LYS A 35 2.62 -16.30 -8.18
CA LYS A 35 3.71 -16.91 -8.98
C LYS A 35 4.93 -17.28 -8.13
N LYS A 36 5.21 -16.53 -7.07
CA LYS A 36 6.21 -16.89 -6.06
C LYS A 36 5.73 -18.06 -5.20
N ALA A 37 4.53 -17.95 -4.63
CA ALA A 37 3.95 -18.98 -3.77
C ALA A 37 3.83 -20.34 -4.46
N TYR A 38 3.47 -20.38 -5.74
CA TYR A 38 3.46 -21.62 -6.54
C TYR A 38 4.86 -22.21 -6.76
N ARG A 39 5.86 -21.38 -7.06
CA ARG A 39 7.26 -21.84 -7.29
C ARG A 39 7.96 -22.35 -6.03
N GLU A 40 7.58 -21.83 -4.87
CA GLU A 40 8.24 -22.06 -3.59
C GLU A 40 7.36 -22.86 -2.60
N ASP A 41 6.21 -23.39 -3.06
CA ASP A 41 5.18 -24.11 -2.28
C ASP A 41 4.80 -23.40 -0.96
N LEU A 42 4.62 -22.07 -1.04
CA LEU A 42 4.36 -21.23 0.13
C LEU A 42 2.85 -21.11 0.41
N PRO A 43 2.39 -21.34 1.65
CA PRO A 43 1.02 -21.08 2.02
C PRO A 43 0.73 -19.57 2.06
N ILE A 44 -0.45 -19.19 1.57
CA ILE A 44 -0.95 -17.82 1.49
C ILE A 44 -1.97 -17.57 2.60
N TYR A 45 -1.99 -16.36 3.17
CA TYR A 45 -3.11 -15.88 3.98
C TYR A 45 -4.05 -15.04 3.11
N GLY A 46 -5.28 -15.51 2.93
CA GLY A 46 -6.32 -14.78 2.19
C GLY A 46 -6.90 -13.60 2.98
N PHE A 47 -7.36 -12.58 2.27
CA PHE A 47 -8.29 -11.59 2.83
C PHE A 47 -9.63 -11.72 2.12
N LEU A 48 -10.67 -12.12 2.85
CA LEU A 48 -12.04 -12.15 2.37
C LEU A 48 -12.57 -10.71 2.28
N VAL A 49 -12.71 -10.22 1.04
CA VAL A 49 -13.21 -8.87 0.74
C VAL A 49 -14.60 -8.99 0.13
N ALA A 50 -15.63 -8.60 0.88
CA ALA A 50 -17.00 -8.61 0.37
C ALA A 50 -17.50 -7.19 0.06
N ARG A 51 -18.47 -7.12 -0.85
CA ARG A 51 -19.18 -5.93 -1.31
C ARG A 51 -20.64 -5.99 -0.84
N LYS A 52 -21.24 -4.84 -0.54
CA LYS A 52 -22.70 -4.70 -0.31
C LYS A 52 -23.49 -4.79 -1.62
N ASP A 53 -22.80 -4.60 -2.74
CA ASP A 53 -23.33 -4.55 -4.10
C ASP A 53 -22.62 -5.58 -4.99
N SER A 54 -22.40 -6.81 -4.49
CA SER A 54 -21.69 -7.89 -5.22
C SER A 54 -22.27 -8.21 -6.60
N GLU A 55 -23.57 -8.01 -6.79
CA GLU A 55 -24.29 -8.18 -8.06
C GLU A 55 -24.15 -6.98 -9.02
N LYS A 56 -23.69 -5.81 -8.54
CA LYS A 56 -23.51 -4.63 -9.38
C LYS A 56 -22.19 -4.72 -10.15
N GLN A 57 -22.30 -4.88 -11.46
CA GLN A 57 -21.19 -4.69 -12.39
C GLN A 57 -20.70 -3.23 -12.34
N LEU A 58 -19.40 -3.04 -12.14
CA LEU A 58 -18.75 -1.73 -12.07
C LEU A 58 -18.18 -1.31 -13.43
N GLY A 59 -18.16 -0.01 -13.69
CA GLY A 59 -17.47 0.53 -14.87
C GLY A 59 -15.95 0.38 -14.78
N ALA A 60 -15.26 0.36 -15.93
CA ALA A 60 -13.81 0.09 -16.04
C ALA A 60 -12.87 1.05 -15.26
N PHE A 61 -13.39 2.18 -14.77
CA PHE A 61 -12.67 3.14 -13.91
C PHE A 61 -13.41 3.46 -12.59
N GLU A 62 -14.50 2.74 -12.31
CA GLU A 62 -15.27 2.85 -11.08
C GLU A 62 -14.58 2.05 -9.96
N ARG A 63 -14.58 2.58 -8.74
CA ARG A 63 -13.93 1.93 -7.60
C ARG A 63 -14.92 1.00 -6.90
N SER A 64 -14.53 -0.25 -6.72
CA SER A 64 -15.20 -1.13 -5.76
C SER A 64 -14.91 -0.65 -4.34
N GLU A 65 -15.95 -0.33 -3.59
CA GLU A 65 -15.85 -0.16 -2.15
C GLU A 65 -16.08 -1.51 -1.46
N ALA A 66 -15.15 -1.87 -0.58
CA ALA A 66 -15.24 -3.08 0.21
C ALA A 66 -16.09 -2.78 1.45
N SER A 67 -17.28 -3.38 1.54
CA SER A 67 -18.15 -3.23 2.71
C SER A 67 -17.69 -4.08 3.89
N PHE A 68 -16.85 -5.08 3.65
CA PHE A 68 -16.30 -5.99 4.64
C PHE A 68 -14.91 -6.45 4.20
N ARG A 69 -13.99 -6.56 5.17
CA ARG A 69 -12.66 -7.14 4.98
C ARG A 69 -12.30 -7.95 6.21
N GLN A 70 -12.14 -9.26 6.06
CA GLN A 70 -11.67 -10.15 7.11
C GLN A 70 -10.40 -10.86 6.63
N LEU A 71 -9.39 -10.91 7.49
CA LEU A 71 -8.28 -11.85 7.31
C LEU A 71 -8.84 -13.26 7.48
N ASP A 72 -8.61 -14.13 6.51
CA ASP A 72 -8.95 -15.54 6.64
C ASP A 72 -8.01 -16.23 7.62
N THR A 73 -8.57 -16.99 8.55
CA THR A 73 -7.81 -17.76 9.55
C THR A 73 -7.33 -19.10 9.00
N GLU A 74 -7.91 -19.58 7.90
CA GLU A 74 -7.40 -20.76 7.19
C GLU A 74 -6.28 -20.38 6.22
N LEU A 75 -5.25 -21.23 6.14
CA LEU A 75 -4.23 -21.13 5.10
C LEU A 75 -4.84 -21.44 3.73
N TRP A 76 -4.28 -20.82 2.71
CA TRP A 76 -4.57 -21.09 1.30
C TRP A 76 -3.30 -21.61 0.62
N HIS A 77 -3.43 -22.31 -0.50
CA HIS A 77 -2.29 -22.75 -1.31
C HIS A 77 -2.57 -22.52 -2.80
N VAL A 78 -1.52 -22.27 -3.58
CA VAL A 78 -1.62 -22.19 -5.04
C VAL A 78 -1.49 -23.59 -5.60
N GLU A 79 -2.61 -24.17 -6.01
CA GLU A 79 -2.65 -25.52 -6.62
C GLU A 79 -2.05 -25.51 -8.04
N THR A 80 -2.11 -24.35 -8.69
CA THR A 80 -2.03 -24.20 -10.15
C THR A 80 -1.56 -22.79 -10.51
N TYR A 81 -0.57 -22.68 -11.40
CA TYR A 81 -0.17 -21.40 -12.01
C TYR A 81 0.39 -21.63 -13.43
N GLU A 82 -0.08 -20.86 -14.42
CA GLU A 82 0.40 -20.89 -15.80
C GLU A 82 1.33 -19.70 -16.10
N MET A 83 2.59 -20.01 -16.44
CA MET A 83 3.67 -19.01 -16.56
C MET A 83 3.52 -18.03 -17.74
N GLU A 84 2.79 -18.39 -18.79
CA GLU A 84 2.64 -17.55 -19.99
C GLU A 84 1.46 -16.57 -19.91
N SER A 85 0.38 -16.96 -19.23
CA SER A 85 -0.86 -16.18 -19.13
C SER A 85 -1.03 -15.45 -17.79
N GLY A 86 -0.40 -15.95 -16.72
CA GLY A 86 -0.65 -15.53 -15.35
C GLY A 86 -1.95 -16.07 -14.74
N GLN A 87 -2.60 -17.05 -15.38
CA GLN A 87 -3.75 -17.74 -14.79
C GLN A 87 -3.33 -18.64 -13.62
N TYR A 88 -4.19 -18.74 -12.60
CA TYR A 88 -3.91 -19.51 -11.39
C TYR A 88 -5.19 -20.05 -10.75
N LEU A 89 -5.04 -21.08 -9.90
CA LEU A 89 -6.08 -21.50 -8.96
C LEU A 89 -5.47 -21.60 -7.56
N ILE A 90 -6.15 -20.95 -6.60
CA ILE A 90 -5.79 -20.94 -5.18
C ILE A 90 -6.94 -21.57 -4.42
N ARG A 91 -6.68 -22.63 -3.66
CA ARG A 91 -7.68 -23.24 -2.78
C ARG A 91 -7.47 -22.80 -1.34
N ARG A 92 -8.59 -22.62 -0.64
CA ARG A 92 -8.67 -22.47 0.83
C ARG A 92 -8.48 -23.85 1.48
N GLY A 93 -7.76 -23.88 2.60
CA GLY A 93 -7.27 -25.10 3.24
C GLY A 93 -5.80 -25.38 2.94
N ALA A 94 -5.18 -26.22 3.77
CA ALA A 94 -3.82 -26.72 3.52
C ALA A 94 -3.74 -27.45 2.17
N ALA A 95 -2.57 -27.42 1.54
CA ALA A 95 -2.34 -28.14 0.28
C ALA A 95 -2.73 -29.62 0.43
N PRO A 96 -3.54 -30.19 -0.48
CA PRO A 96 -3.68 -31.63 -0.54
C PRO A 96 -2.29 -32.19 -0.85
N ILE A 97 -1.83 -33.13 -0.03
CA ILE A 97 -0.51 -33.76 -0.19
C ILE A 97 -0.61 -34.79 -1.33
N ASN A 98 -0.98 -34.35 -2.55
CA ASN A 98 -1.12 -35.14 -3.78
C ASN A 98 -1.44 -34.29 -5.04
N THR A 99 -0.52 -34.31 -6.02
CA THR A 99 -0.78 -34.62 -7.45
C THR A 99 -1.98 -33.97 -8.21
N THR A 100 -1.84 -32.68 -8.59
CA THR A 100 -2.03 -32.18 -9.99
C THR A 100 -3.44 -31.93 -10.63
N GLY A 101 -3.94 -30.67 -10.62
CA GLY A 101 -4.28 -29.91 -11.87
C GLY A 101 -5.73 -29.41 -12.27
N MET A 102 -5.97 -28.07 -12.24
CA MET A 102 -6.54 -27.15 -13.29
C MET A 102 -8.07 -27.09 -13.69
N VAL A 103 -8.62 -26.13 -14.50
CA VAL A 103 -8.99 -24.66 -14.33
C VAL A 103 -10.23 -24.22 -15.22
N ASP A 104 -10.60 -22.91 -15.32
CA ASP A 104 -11.96 -22.33 -15.57
C ASP A 104 -12.10 -21.10 -16.59
N THR A 105 -13.30 -20.44 -16.68
CA THR A 105 -13.61 -18.95 -16.88
C THR A 105 -14.31 -18.30 -18.17
N ILE A 106 -14.48 -16.94 -18.25
CA ILE A 106 -15.66 -16.10 -18.76
C ILE A 106 -15.31 -14.67 -19.40
N ALA A 107 -16.18 -13.94 -20.19
CA ALA A 107 -16.07 -12.46 -20.58
C ALA A 107 -17.38 -11.68 -21.08
N GLY A 108 -17.36 -10.33 -21.39
CA GLY A 108 -18.56 -9.38 -21.50
C GLY A 108 -18.61 -8.09 -22.47
N PRO A 109 -19.46 -7.01 -22.23
CA PRO A 109 -20.10 -6.09 -23.26
C PRO A 109 -20.14 -4.50 -23.05
N PRO A 110 -20.88 -3.66 -23.86
CA PRO A 110 -21.12 -2.19 -23.60
C PRO A 110 -22.48 -1.43 -23.99
N HIS A 111 -22.93 -0.42 -23.19
CA HIS A 111 -23.69 0.88 -23.48
C HIS A 111 -25.16 0.93 -24.07
N GLU A 112 -26.02 2.01 -24.11
CA GLU A 112 -26.31 3.28 -23.33
C GLU A 112 -27.51 4.19 -23.90
N ASN A 113 -28.11 5.13 -23.10
CA ASN A 113 -28.67 6.51 -23.43
C ASN A 113 -30.20 6.97 -23.41
N SER A 114 -30.53 7.99 -22.55
CA SER A 114 -31.45 9.19 -22.71
C SER A 114 -32.99 9.31 -22.35
N GLN A 115 -33.36 10.53 -21.87
CA GLN A 115 -34.64 11.34 -21.88
C GLN A 115 -35.78 11.29 -20.80
N SER A 116 -35.67 12.22 -19.82
CA SER A 116 -36.67 13.17 -19.19
C SER A 116 -38.20 12.96 -19.08
N ARG A 117 -38.77 13.32 -17.90
CA ARG A 117 -40.07 14.02 -17.73
C ARG A 117 -40.10 14.89 -16.44
N SER A 118 -41.19 15.64 -16.19
CA SER A 118 -41.17 16.91 -15.43
C SER A 118 -41.94 16.95 -14.09
N GLY A 119 -41.30 17.53 -13.07
CA GLY A 119 -41.82 18.72 -12.35
C GLY A 119 -42.76 18.56 -11.15
N GLN A 120 -42.25 18.89 -9.97
CA GLN A 120 -42.89 19.79 -8.99
C GLN A 120 -41.82 20.37 -8.06
N ALA A 121 -42.13 21.45 -7.34
CA ALA A 121 -41.16 22.18 -6.51
C ALA A 121 -41.73 22.45 -5.12
N ASP A 122 -40.91 22.23 -4.09
CA ASP A 122 -41.18 22.59 -2.70
C ASP A 122 -39.96 23.34 -2.10
N ALA A 123 -40.20 24.03 -1.00
CA ALA A 123 -39.39 25.18 -0.58
C ALA A 123 -38.07 24.86 0.14
N GLU A 124 -37.12 25.78 -0.05
CA GLU A 124 -36.19 26.28 0.96
C GLU A 124 -35.48 25.27 1.89
N ASN A 125 -34.16 25.10 1.67
CA ASN A 125 -33.19 25.25 2.75
C ASN A 125 -31.81 25.67 2.21
N GLY A 126 -31.30 26.80 2.70
CA GLY A 126 -30.01 27.37 2.28
C GLY A 126 -28.82 26.72 2.98
N ALA A 127 -28.38 25.55 2.51
CA ALA A 127 -27.15 24.92 2.99
C ALA A 127 -25.92 25.63 2.41
N SER A 128 -25.16 26.30 3.28
CA SER A 128 -23.94 27.04 2.91
C SER A 128 -22.85 26.14 2.30
N LEU A 129 -22.03 26.70 1.41
CA LEU A 129 -20.84 26.05 0.84
C LEU A 129 -19.73 25.92 1.89
N VAL A 130 -19.88 24.94 2.80
CA VAL A 130 -18.80 24.54 3.71
C VAL A 130 -17.68 23.91 2.89
N GLY A 131 -16.47 24.48 2.99
CA GLY A 131 -15.32 24.05 2.19
C GLY A 131 -14.90 22.60 2.46
N ALA A 132 -14.26 21.98 1.48
CA ALA A 132 -13.70 20.64 1.62
C ALA A 132 -12.72 20.57 2.83
N PRO A 133 -12.70 19.47 3.59
CA PRO A 133 -11.88 19.36 4.79
C PRO A 133 -10.39 19.51 4.45
N THR A 134 -9.70 20.36 5.21
CA THR A 134 -8.26 20.64 5.05
C THR A 134 -7.37 19.55 5.66
N SER A 135 -7.94 18.64 6.44
CA SER A 135 -7.30 17.45 7.01
C SER A 135 -7.85 16.18 6.36
N VAL A 136 -6.96 15.19 6.15
CA VAL A 136 -7.35 13.84 5.75
C VAL A 136 -7.62 13.03 7.02
N ASP A 137 -8.87 12.59 7.20
CA ASP A 137 -9.19 11.60 8.21
C ASP A 137 -8.54 10.25 7.86
N GLN A 138 -7.88 9.64 8.84
CA GLN A 138 -7.19 8.37 8.71
C GLN A 138 -8.06 7.18 9.18
N PHE A 139 -9.17 7.42 9.89
CA PHE A 139 -9.95 6.38 10.56
C PHE A 139 -11.46 6.68 10.57
N ILE A 140 -12.18 6.24 9.53
CA ILE A 140 -13.64 6.21 9.55
C ILE A 140 -14.09 5.10 10.52
N GLY A 141 -14.38 5.47 11.76
CA GLY A 141 -14.77 4.57 12.84
C GLY A 141 -16.21 4.79 13.34
N THR A 142 -16.63 3.94 14.28
CA THR A 142 -17.86 4.10 15.07
C THR A 142 -17.50 4.53 16.50
N GLU A 143 -18.49 4.99 17.28
CA GLU A 143 -18.32 5.27 18.72
C GLU A 143 -17.87 4.06 19.55
N ARG A 144 -18.01 2.85 19.00
CA ARG A 144 -17.66 1.57 19.61
C ARG A 144 -16.89 0.71 18.60
N PRO A 145 -15.58 0.95 18.41
CA PRO A 145 -14.79 0.19 17.46
C PRO A 145 -14.63 -1.26 17.89
N GLU A 146 -14.89 -2.19 16.97
CA GLU A 146 -14.68 -3.62 17.20
C GLU A 146 -13.17 -3.96 17.16
N GLN A 147 -12.74 -4.85 18.05
CA GLN A 147 -11.37 -5.35 18.06
C GLN A 147 -11.24 -6.53 17.07
N TYR A 148 -10.28 -6.45 16.16
CA TYR A 148 -9.99 -7.51 15.19
C TYR A 148 -8.49 -7.83 15.14
N ILE A 149 -8.16 -9.07 14.78
CA ILE A 149 -6.77 -9.53 14.65
C ILE A 149 -6.23 -9.12 13.29
N ARG A 150 -5.08 -8.44 13.28
CA ARG A 150 -4.32 -8.08 12.06
C ARG A 150 -3.02 -8.86 12.03
N SER A 151 -2.94 -9.89 11.20
CA SER A 151 -1.65 -10.48 10.81
C SER A 151 -1.00 -9.67 9.69
N GLY A 152 0.25 -10.01 9.38
CA GLY A 152 0.99 -9.49 8.25
C GLY A 152 2.43 -10.00 8.28
N LEU A 153 3.06 -10.14 7.12
CA LEU A 153 4.48 -10.47 7.05
C LEU A 153 5.30 -9.29 7.56
N VAL A 154 6.28 -9.59 8.43
CA VAL A 154 7.21 -8.61 9.00
C VAL A 154 8.61 -9.12 8.72
N PHE A 155 9.43 -8.30 8.06
CA PHE A 155 10.86 -8.57 7.93
C PHE A 155 11.51 -8.47 9.31
N GLU A 156 12.29 -9.50 9.68
CA GLU A 156 13.26 -9.38 10.77
C GLU A 156 14.25 -8.24 10.46
N ARG A 157 14.70 -7.52 11.50
CA ARG A 157 15.58 -6.36 11.36
C ARG A 157 16.74 -6.47 12.33
N LEU A 158 17.94 -6.23 11.83
CA LEU A 158 19.18 -6.31 12.58
C LEU A 158 19.23 -5.20 13.64
N ALA A 159 19.07 -5.60 14.90
CA ALA A 159 19.10 -4.68 16.04
C ALA A 159 20.42 -3.90 16.16
N GLU A 160 21.51 -4.47 15.64
CA GLU A 160 22.81 -3.81 15.49
C GLU A 160 22.80 -2.67 14.48
N VAL A 161 22.20 -2.85 13.29
CA VAL A 161 22.06 -1.79 12.27
C VAL A 161 21.21 -0.66 12.81
N ARG A 162 20.07 -0.98 13.44
CA ARG A 162 19.21 0.03 14.10
C ARG A 162 19.97 0.81 15.17
N ARG A 163 20.76 0.13 16.02
CA ARG A 163 21.53 0.79 17.09
C ARG A 163 22.72 1.59 16.56
N TYR A 164 23.38 1.12 15.50
CA TYR A 164 24.42 1.88 14.81
C TYR A 164 23.87 3.20 14.28
N VAL A 165 22.75 3.18 13.55
CA VAL A 165 22.12 4.38 13.00
C VAL A 165 21.64 5.33 14.09
N LEU A 166 21.02 4.84 15.17
CA LEU A 166 20.62 5.69 16.30
C LEU A 166 21.82 6.33 17.03
N ASN A 167 22.97 5.66 17.05
CA ASN A 167 24.22 6.23 17.58
C ASN A 167 24.83 7.26 16.60
N ARG A 168 24.85 6.97 15.29
CA ARG A 168 25.31 7.86 14.20
C ARG A 168 24.54 9.18 14.19
N ALA A 169 23.22 9.08 14.38
CA ALA A 169 22.28 10.20 14.49
C ALA A 169 22.47 11.09 15.74
N LYS A 170 23.19 10.62 16.78
CA LYS A 170 23.48 11.39 18.02
C LYS A 170 22.24 12.06 18.64
N GLY A 171 21.07 11.41 18.56
CA GLY A 171 19.81 11.94 19.08
C GLY A 171 19.14 13.06 18.24
N HIS A 172 19.64 13.35 17.04
CA HIS A 172 19.09 14.34 16.11
C HIS A 172 18.61 13.68 14.81
N CYS A 173 17.72 14.35 14.06
CA CYS A 173 17.30 13.91 12.74
C CYS A 173 18.48 13.99 11.74
N GLU A 174 18.78 12.91 11.03
CA GLU A 174 19.92 12.88 10.09
C GLU A 174 19.64 13.58 8.74
N LEU A 175 18.40 14.02 8.48
CA LEU A 175 18.09 14.89 7.34
C LEU A 175 18.82 16.23 7.48
N LEU A 176 19.61 16.58 6.45
CA LEU A 176 20.48 17.76 6.43
C LEU A 176 19.68 19.07 6.52
N SER A 177 18.47 19.12 5.97
CA SER A 177 17.54 20.26 6.09
C SER A 177 16.91 20.40 7.47
N CYS A 178 16.98 19.35 8.30
CA CYS A 178 16.25 19.27 9.57
C CYS A 178 17.16 19.41 10.78
N GLN A 179 18.09 18.46 10.99
CA GLN A 179 18.97 18.34 12.16
C GLN A 179 18.31 18.49 13.55
N ALA A 180 16.97 18.45 13.64
CA ALA A 180 16.24 18.73 14.87
C ALA A 180 16.42 17.59 15.90
N PRO A 181 16.51 17.89 17.20
CA PRO A 181 16.61 16.87 18.24
C PRO A 181 15.34 16.01 18.30
N GLY A 182 15.53 14.72 18.61
CA GLY A 182 14.43 13.86 19.03
C GLY A 182 13.87 14.29 20.39
N PHE A 183 12.65 13.87 20.72
CA PHE A 183 12.02 14.21 21.99
C PHE A 183 12.41 13.24 23.11
N THR A 184 12.43 13.71 24.36
CA THR A 184 12.75 12.88 25.53
C THR A 184 11.55 12.00 25.92
N THR A 185 11.76 10.69 26.01
CA THR A 185 10.78 9.72 26.51
C THR A 185 10.62 9.80 28.03
N LEU A 186 9.54 9.23 28.57
CA LEU A 186 9.32 9.06 30.03
C LEU A 186 10.45 8.29 30.76
N LYS A 187 11.35 7.61 30.03
CA LYS A 187 12.52 6.89 30.56
C LYS A 187 13.83 7.68 30.40
N GLY A 188 13.79 8.93 29.98
CA GLY A 188 14.97 9.79 29.79
C GLY A 188 15.73 9.61 28.48
N TYR A 189 15.40 8.60 27.66
CA TYR A 189 16.03 8.40 26.35
C TYR A 189 15.44 9.34 25.29
N THR A 190 16.27 9.84 24.37
CA THR A 190 15.85 10.55 23.15
C THR A 190 15.21 9.59 22.15
N TYR A 191 14.06 9.98 21.57
CA TYR A 191 13.32 9.17 20.60
C TYR A 191 13.56 9.62 19.15
N LEU A 192 13.92 8.67 18.28
CA LEU A 192 13.98 8.78 16.83
C LEU A 192 13.46 7.50 16.18
N GLU A 193 12.99 7.60 14.93
CA GLU A 193 12.48 6.47 14.14
C GLU A 193 13.45 6.14 13.01
N THR A 194 13.89 4.88 12.91
CA THR A 194 14.81 4.43 11.85
C THR A 194 14.03 4.02 10.61
N HIS A 195 14.35 4.62 9.46
CA HIS A 195 13.70 4.45 8.17
C HIS A 195 14.64 3.82 7.14
N HIS A 196 14.14 2.88 6.34
CA HIS A 196 14.85 2.33 5.18
C HIS A 196 14.63 3.23 3.98
N ALA A 197 15.70 3.80 3.41
CA ALA A 197 15.62 4.71 2.26
C ALA A 197 15.01 4.01 1.03
N THR A 198 15.56 2.85 0.67
CA THR A 198 14.90 1.87 -0.19
C THR A 198 14.19 0.85 0.72
N PRO A 199 12.86 0.69 0.66
CA PRO A 199 12.13 -0.23 1.53
C PRO A 199 12.56 -1.69 1.38
N LEU A 200 12.48 -2.46 2.47
CA LEU A 200 12.76 -3.91 2.46
C LEU A 200 11.80 -4.70 1.54
N SER A 201 10.57 -4.21 1.35
CA SER A 201 9.59 -4.74 0.38
C SER A 201 10.03 -4.58 -1.08
N ASP A 202 10.92 -3.61 -1.33
CA ASP A 202 11.32 -3.14 -2.66
C ASP A 202 12.76 -3.60 -2.98
N GLY A 203 13.29 -4.56 -2.20
CA GLY A 203 14.64 -5.10 -2.35
C GLY A 203 15.75 -4.33 -1.62
N GLY A 204 15.41 -3.32 -0.80
CA GLY A 204 16.39 -2.58 -0.02
C GLY A 204 17.10 -3.45 1.03
N ALA A 205 18.39 -3.18 1.26
CA ALA A 205 19.20 -3.89 2.25
C ALA A 205 18.95 -3.37 3.69
N ASP A 206 18.97 -4.24 4.68
CA ASP A 206 19.00 -3.85 6.10
C ASP A 206 20.45 -3.57 6.54
N SER A 207 20.94 -2.38 6.21
CA SER A 207 22.34 -1.97 6.41
C SER A 207 22.46 -0.46 6.69
N PRO A 208 23.50 0.04 7.36
CA PRO A 208 23.65 1.47 7.66
C PRO A 208 23.60 2.39 6.42
N ALA A 209 24.10 1.90 5.27
CA ALA A 209 24.08 2.60 3.99
C ALA A 209 22.69 2.71 3.33
N ASN A 210 21.65 2.09 3.89
CA ASN A 210 20.25 2.21 3.44
C ASN A 210 19.30 2.60 4.59
N VAL A 211 19.80 2.87 5.81
CA VAL A 211 18.96 3.17 6.98
C VAL A 211 19.35 4.51 7.60
N ILE A 212 18.36 5.35 7.89
CA ILE A 212 18.52 6.71 8.42
C ILE A 212 17.69 6.92 9.70
N GLY A 213 18.21 7.70 10.65
CA GLY A 213 17.51 8.13 11.86
C GLY A 213 16.73 9.42 11.64
N LEU A 214 15.39 9.36 11.72
CA LEU A 214 14.50 10.50 11.47
C LEU A 214 13.72 10.92 12.73
N CYS A 215 13.34 12.19 12.79
CA CYS A 215 12.29 12.62 13.71
C CYS A 215 10.90 12.12 13.22
N PRO A 216 9.89 12.01 14.11
CA PRO A 216 8.59 11.43 13.74
C PRO A 216 7.90 12.14 12.55
N ASN A 217 8.05 13.47 12.45
CA ASN A 217 7.41 14.25 11.38
C ASN A 217 7.96 13.85 10.01
N HIS A 218 9.28 13.94 9.81
CA HIS A 218 9.91 13.56 8.54
C HIS A 218 9.82 12.07 8.26
N HIS A 219 9.77 11.21 9.29
CA HIS A 219 9.49 9.79 9.06
C HIS A 219 8.09 9.57 8.48
N ARG A 220 7.06 10.28 8.97
CA ARG A 220 5.70 10.22 8.40
C ARG A 220 5.63 10.89 7.03
N GLU A 221 6.36 11.98 6.80
CA GLU A 221 6.42 12.65 5.50
C GLU A 221 7.12 11.79 4.44
N ALA A 222 8.16 11.03 4.81
CA ALA A 222 8.79 10.04 3.92
C ALA A 222 7.85 8.89 3.52
N HIS A 223 6.81 8.59 4.30
CA HIS A 223 5.78 7.60 3.91
C HIS A 223 4.62 8.22 3.12
N TYR A 224 4.10 9.37 3.57
CA TYR A 224 2.79 9.90 3.17
C TYR A 224 2.79 11.31 2.57
N GLY A 225 3.92 12.03 2.64
CA GLY A 225 4.01 13.43 2.20
C GLY A 225 4.01 13.58 0.67
N SER A 226 3.51 14.72 0.19
CA SER A 226 3.63 15.12 -1.21
C SER A 226 5.10 15.26 -1.65
N SER A 227 5.97 15.71 -0.74
CA SER A 227 7.41 15.91 -0.93
C SER A 227 8.24 14.61 -0.95
N ARG A 228 7.63 13.42 -0.86
CA ARG A 228 8.32 12.14 -0.62
C ARG A 228 9.51 11.87 -1.53
N GLU A 229 9.45 12.21 -2.81
CA GLU A 229 10.57 11.99 -3.74
C GLU A 229 11.76 12.92 -3.48
N ALA A 230 11.52 14.15 -3.01
CA ALA A 230 12.57 15.06 -2.57
C ALA A 230 13.21 14.55 -1.26
N ILE A 231 12.38 14.10 -0.32
CA ILE A 231 12.84 13.52 0.96
C ILE A 231 13.66 12.25 0.71
N TYR A 232 13.24 11.35 -0.19
CA TYR A 232 14.05 10.18 -0.56
C TYR A 232 15.44 10.58 -1.08
N LYS A 233 15.53 11.58 -1.96
CA LYS A 233 16.81 12.08 -2.47
C LYS A 233 17.66 12.70 -1.36
N GLU A 234 17.06 13.45 -0.45
CA GLU A 234 17.77 14.01 0.70
C GLU A 234 18.24 12.93 1.68
N ILE A 235 17.44 11.89 1.95
CA ILE A 235 17.83 10.73 2.76
C ILE A 235 19.09 10.08 2.19
N MET A 236 19.13 9.82 0.88
CA MET A 236 20.30 9.21 0.22
C MET A 236 21.55 10.09 0.33
N LEU A 237 21.41 11.42 0.22
CA LEU A 237 22.50 12.38 0.43
C LEU A 237 22.97 12.44 1.90
N SER A 238 22.03 12.44 2.85
CA SER A 238 22.28 12.41 4.30
C SER A 238 23.04 11.16 4.75
N ILE A 239 22.67 9.99 4.23
CA ILE A 239 23.40 8.74 4.51
C ILE A 239 24.81 8.82 3.93
N ALA A 240 24.97 9.26 2.67
CA ALA A 240 26.29 9.40 2.05
C ALA A 240 27.23 10.38 2.81
N ALA A 241 26.69 11.50 3.32
CA ALA A 241 27.45 12.45 4.12
C ALA A 241 27.87 11.88 5.50
N SER A 242 26.97 11.15 6.17
CA SER A 242 27.25 10.59 7.50
C SER A 242 28.19 9.38 7.47
N GLU A 243 28.11 8.52 6.45
CA GLU A 243 29.03 7.37 6.27
C GLU A 243 30.44 7.80 5.84
N THR A 244 30.59 8.95 5.15
CA THR A 244 31.91 9.47 4.73
C THR A 244 32.66 10.23 5.81
N GLY A 245 32.09 10.38 7.02
CA GLY A 245 32.71 11.12 8.12
C GLY A 245 32.72 12.64 7.95
N LEU A 246 32.04 13.17 6.92
CA LEU A 246 31.88 14.60 6.65
C LEU A 246 30.85 15.23 7.59
N CYS A 247 31.18 15.24 8.89
CA CYS A 247 30.49 16.05 9.88
C CYS A 247 30.91 17.52 9.71
N PRO A 248 29.97 18.47 9.58
CA PRO A 248 30.26 19.89 9.84
C PRO A 248 30.49 20.16 11.33
#